data_AF-A0A940HUQ7-F1
#
_entry.id   AF-A0A940HUQ7-F1
#
_cell.length_a   1.000
_cell.length_b   1.000
_cell.length_c   1.000
_cell.angle_alpha   90.00
_cell.angle_beta   90.00
_cell.angle_gamma   90.00
#
_symmetry.space_group_name_H-M   'P 1'
#
loop_
_entity.id
_entity.type
_entity.pdbx_description
1 polymer ?
#
loop_
_entity_poly.entity_id
_entity_poly.type
_entity_poly.pdbx_seq_one_letter_code
_entity_poly.pdbx_strand_id
1 'polypeptide(L)'
;CHSPHGRTFPTALDPLQCNRYEIGKFAKEAFGLGVNYLGICCGANPMLIREVAESVGLKVPASKYREDMSTHFIYGTNKRIAKHMRDYGDKA
;
A
#
# COMPACT_ATOMS: atom_id res chain seq x y z
N CYS A 1 6.42 -5.58 23.62
CA CYS A 1 7.83 -5.26 23.88
C CYS A 1 7.99 -3.75 23.86
N HIS A 2 8.72 -3.16 24.81
CA HIS A 2 8.96 -1.71 24.85
C HIS A 2 10.25 -1.38 24.08
N SER A 3 10.34 -0.19 23.49
CA SER A 3 11.60 0.23 22.86
C SER A 3 12.67 0.46 23.93
N PRO A 4 13.94 0.13 23.66
CA PRO A 4 15.02 0.24 24.64
C PRO A 4 15.35 1.68 25.06
N HIS A 5 14.88 2.68 24.30
CA HIS A 5 15.21 4.09 24.52
C HIS A 5 14.00 4.95 24.98
N GLY A 6 12.87 4.32 25.32
CA GLY A 6 11.65 5.01 25.77
C GLY A 6 10.99 5.91 24.71
N ARG A 7 11.50 5.88 23.48
CA ARG A 7 10.98 6.59 22.30
C ARG A 7 11.00 5.65 21.09
N THR A 8 10.19 5.94 20.09
CA THR A 8 10.06 5.09 18.89
C THR A 8 11.23 5.23 17.93
N PHE A 9 11.83 6.42 17.81
CA PHE A 9 12.94 6.65 16.89
C PHE A 9 14.29 6.11 17.40
N PRO A 10 15.13 5.50 16.53
CA PRO A 10 14.88 5.15 15.13
C PRO A 10 14.40 3.70 14.92
N THR A 11 14.33 2.89 15.98
CA THR A 11 14.27 1.41 15.87
C THR A 11 12.92 0.78 16.22
N ALA A 12 11.88 1.56 16.52
CA ALA A 12 10.53 1.08 16.85
C ALA A 12 9.46 1.94 16.17
N LEU A 13 9.67 2.24 14.88
CA LEU A 13 8.81 3.07 14.04
C LEU A 13 7.75 2.26 13.26
N ASP A 14 7.77 0.93 13.36
CA ASP A 14 6.86 0.02 12.62
C ASP A 14 5.37 0.41 12.75
N PRO A 15 4.86 0.77 13.95
CA PRO A 15 3.45 1.18 14.10
C PRO A 15 3.13 2.57 13.51
N LEU A 16 4.16 3.33 13.11
CA LEU A 16 4.05 4.69 12.59
C LEU A 16 4.25 4.75 11.07
N GLN A 17 4.31 3.60 10.38
CA GLN A 17 4.43 3.57 8.93
C GLN A 17 3.12 3.97 8.25
N CYS A 18 3.24 4.76 7.18
CA CYS A 18 2.12 5.03 6.29
C CYS A 18 1.76 3.77 5.49
N ASN A 19 0.46 3.53 5.34
CA ASN A 19 -0.05 2.52 4.43
C ASN A 19 -0.11 3.07 2.98
N ARG A 20 -0.31 2.16 2.01
CA ARG A 20 -0.35 2.53 0.59
C ARG A 20 -1.44 3.54 0.25
N TYR A 21 -2.60 3.48 0.89
CA TYR A 21 -3.70 4.38 0.59
C TYR A 21 -3.39 5.81 1.04
N GLU A 22 -2.69 5.97 2.17
CA GLU A 22 -2.21 7.27 2.65
C GLU A 22 -1.17 7.87 1.70
N ILE A 23 -0.19 7.06 1.27
CA ILE A 23 0.81 7.47 0.28
C ILE A 23 0.15 7.83 -1.07
N GLY A 24 -0.81 7.04 -1.53
CA GLY A 24 -1.51 7.31 -2.77
C GLY A 24 -2.35 8.59 -2.73
N LYS A 25 -3.00 8.86 -1.59
CA LYS A 25 -3.69 10.13 -1.34
C LYS A 25 -2.71 11.30 -1.39
N PHE A 26 -1.59 11.22 -0.65
CA PHE A 26 -0.54 12.24 -0.67
C PHE A 26 -0.04 12.52 -2.09
N ALA A 27 0.26 11.46 -2.87
CA ALA A 27 0.77 11.61 -4.23
C ALA A 27 -0.23 12.31 -5.15
N LYS A 28 -1.52 11.94 -5.09
CA LYS A 28 -2.60 12.59 -5.85
C LYS A 28 -2.74 14.06 -5.51
N GLU A 29 -2.74 14.39 -4.22
CA GLU A 29 -2.87 15.77 -3.75
C GLU A 29 -1.66 16.61 -4.18
N ALA A 30 -0.43 16.12 -3.96
CA ALA A 30 0.79 16.82 -4.37
C ALA A 30 0.86 17.03 -5.88
N PHE A 31 0.49 16.02 -6.67
CA PHE A 31 0.41 16.15 -8.13
C PHE A 31 -0.66 17.16 -8.56
N GLY A 32 -1.83 17.15 -7.92
CA GLY A 32 -2.90 18.13 -8.15
C GLY A 32 -2.49 19.57 -7.85
N LEU A 33 -1.51 19.79 -6.97
CA LEU A 33 -0.89 21.09 -6.68
C LEU A 33 0.19 21.50 -7.70
N GLY A 34 0.49 20.65 -8.70
CA GLY A 34 1.47 20.93 -9.74
C GLY A 34 2.90 20.43 -9.44
N VAL A 35 3.10 19.63 -8.39
CA VAL A 35 4.40 19.02 -8.11
C VAL A 35 4.64 17.85 -9.07
N ASN A 36 5.72 17.92 -9.85
CA ASN A 36 6.04 16.93 -10.88
C ASN A 36 7.22 16.01 -10.54
N TYR A 37 7.88 16.23 -9.40
CA TYR A 37 8.92 15.35 -8.87
C TYR A 37 8.49 14.82 -7.50
N LEU A 38 7.92 13.62 -7.49
CA LEU A 38 7.31 13.01 -6.31
C LEU A 38 8.12 11.81 -5.85
N GLY A 39 8.35 11.71 -4.55
CA GLY A 39 9.07 10.61 -3.93
C GLY A 39 8.73 10.47 -2.46
N ILE A 40 9.35 9.47 -1.82
CA ILE A 40 9.19 9.17 -0.40
C ILE A 40 10.61 8.97 0.17
N CYS A 41 10.83 9.43 1.40
CA CYS A 41 12.14 9.38 2.05
C CYS A 41 12.23 8.16 3.01
N CYS A 42 12.56 8.38 4.28
CA CYS A 42 12.63 7.30 5.28
C CYS A 42 11.30 6.55 5.41
N GLY A 43 11.37 5.22 5.51
CA GLY A 43 10.19 4.36 5.53
C GLY A 43 9.67 3.98 4.14
N ALA A 44 10.24 4.54 3.07
CA ALA A 44 9.94 4.11 1.71
C ALA A 44 10.29 2.63 1.52
N ASN A 45 9.40 1.91 0.87
CA ASN A 45 9.64 0.56 0.36
C ASN A 45 9.21 0.50 -1.12
N PRO A 46 9.62 -0.54 -1.88
CA PRO A 46 9.32 -0.63 -3.31
C PRO A 46 7.84 -0.53 -3.65
N MET A 47 6.96 -1.04 -2.76
CA MET A 47 5.51 -0.97 -2.95
C MET A 47 5.01 0.48 -2.81
N LEU A 48 5.48 1.24 -1.82
CA LEU A 48 5.07 2.63 -1.64
C LEU A 48 5.58 3.53 -2.77
N ILE A 49 6.81 3.31 -3.27
CA ILE A 49 7.34 4.05 -4.43
C ILE A 49 6.50 3.79 -5.69
N ARG A 50 6.09 2.52 -5.91
CA ARG A 50 5.17 2.17 -6.99
C ARG A 50 3.81 2.86 -6.80
N GLU A 51 3.28 2.88 -5.59
CA GLU A 51 2.00 3.52 -5.27
C GLU A 51 1.98 5.01 -5.63
N VAL A 52 3.08 5.73 -5.38
CA VAL A 52 3.22 7.15 -5.80
C VAL A 52 3.03 7.31 -7.31
N ALA A 53 3.74 6.49 -8.11
CA ALA A 53 3.64 6.56 -9.56
C ALA A 53 2.24 6.16 -10.07
N GLU A 54 1.69 5.08 -9.55
CA GLU A 54 0.36 4.59 -9.98
C GLU A 54 -0.77 5.53 -9.57
N SER A 55 -0.64 6.19 -8.42
CA SER A 55 -1.63 7.15 -7.92
C SER A 55 -1.80 8.37 -8.82
N VAL A 56 -0.75 8.75 -9.56
CA VAL A 56 -0.78 9.85 -10.54
C VAL A 56 -1.01 9.35 -11.97
N GLY A 57 -1.42 8.09 -12.14
CA GLY A 57 -1.81 7.52 -13.44
C GLY A 57 -0.67 6.90 -14.25
N LEU A 58 0.53 6.79 -13.69
CA LEU A 58 1.65 6.14 -14.39
C LEU A 58 1.59 4.62 -14.24
N LYS A 59 2.00 3.91 -15.29
CA LYS A 59 2.26 2.47 -15.23
C LYS A 59 3.76 2.24 -15.34
N VAL A 60 4.36 1.68 -14.31
CA VAL A 60 5.82 1.46 -14.23
C VAL A 60 6.17 -0.02 -14.46
N PRO A 61 7.42 -0.37 -14.80
CA PRO A 61 7.82 -1.77 -14.96
C PRO A 61 7.51 -2.65 -13.74
N ALA A 62 7.57 -2.07 -12.53
CA ALA A 62 7.25 -2.76 -11.28
C ALA A 62 5.74 -2.95 -11.04
N SER A 63 4.86 -2.29 -11.80
CA SER A 63 3.40 -2.44 -11.69
C SER A 63 2.92 -3.86 -11.97
N LYS A 64 3.71 -4.67 -12.70
CA LYS A 64 3.42 -6.10 -12.90
C LYS A 64 3.45 -6.93 -11.61
N TYR A 65 4.13 -6.45 -10.58
CA TYR A 65 4.21 -7.09 -9.27
C TYR A 65 3.16 -6.54 -8.30
N ARG A 66 2.18 -5.77 -8.79
CA ARG A 66 1.07 -5.31 -7.97
C ARG A 66 0.15 -6.47 -7.64
N GLU A 67 -0.38 -6.39 -6.44
CA GLU A 67 -1.24 -7.37 -5.82
C GLU A 67 -2.55 -7.45 -6.61
N ASP A 68 -2.86 -8.66 -7.09
CA ASP A 68 -4.11 -8.93 -7.77
C ASP A 68 -5.17 -9.38 -6.75
N MET A 69 -5.89 -8.39 -6.21
CA MET A 69 -6.94 -8.65 -5.22
C MET A 69 -8.08 -9.53 -5.76
N SER A 70 -8.23 -9.68 -7.09
CA SER A 70 -9.22 -10.62 -7.64
C SER A 70 -8.94 -12.08 -7.26
N THR A 71 -7.68 -12.39 -6.91
CA THR A 71 -7.24 -13.72 -6.50
C THR A 71 -7.21 -13.93 -4.99
N HIS A 72 -7.50 -12.90 -4.20
CA HIS A 72 -7.47 -12.99 -2.75
C HIS A 72 -8.54 -13.96 -2.24
N PHE A 73 -8.21 -14.86 -1.31
CA PHE A 73 -9.12 -15.94 -0.90
C PHE A 73 -10.42 -15.44 -0.23
N ILE A 74 -10.35 -14.31 0.51
CA ILE A 74 -11.53 -13.65 1.12
C ILE A 74 -12.20 -12.68 0.13
N TYR A 75 -11.49 -11.65 -0.29
CA TYR A 75 -12.05 -10.52 -1.06
C TYR A 75 -12.05 -10.70 -2.59
N GLY A 76 -11.50 -11.80 -3.09
CA GLY A 76 -11.32 -12.02 -4.53
C GLY A 76 -12.59 -12.49 -5.24
N THR A 77 -12.64 -12.22 -6.54
CA THR A 77 -13.76 -12.56 -7.43
C THR A 77 -13.43 -13.69 -8.40
N ASN A 78 -12.21 -14.22 -8.36
CA ASN A 78 -11.77 -15.29 -9.25
C ASN A 78 -12.61 -16.56 -9.06
N LYS A 79 -13.07 -17.16 -10.17
CA LYS A 79 -13.92 -18.36 -10.19
C LYS A 79 -13.29 -19.57 -9.51
N ARG A 80 -11.97 -19.63 -9.40
CA ARG A 80 -11.24 -20.71 -8.72
C ARG A 80 -11.35 -20.65 -7.19
N ILE A 81 -11.79 -19.52 -6.63
CA ILE A 81 -11.99 -19.37 -5.19
C ILE A 81 -13.23 -20.17 -4.77
N ALA A 82 -13.04 -21.07 -3.80
CA ALA A 82 -14.09 -21.94 -3.32
C ALA A 82 -15.30 -21.14 -2.83
N LYS A 83 -16.51 -21.60 -3.18
CA LYS A 83 -17.75 -20.88 -2.85
C LYS A 83 -17.87 -20.61 -1.35
N HIS A 84 -17.57 -21.61 -0.52
CA HIS A 84 -17.65 -21.47 0.94
C HIS A 84 -16.70 -20.39 1.52
N MET A 85 -15.58 -20.09 0.85
CA MET A 85 -14.68 -19.00 1.27
C MET A 85 -15.24 -17.64 0.88
N ARG A 86 -15.79 -17.52 -0.35
CA ARG A 86 -16.45 -16.29 -0.82
C ARG A 86 -17.66 -15.94 0.04
N ASP A 87 -18.49 -16.93 0.36
CA ASP A 87 -19.67 -16.78 1.21
C ASP A 87 -19.32 -16.39 2.67
N TYR A 88 -18.06 -16.56 3.07
CA TYR A 88 -17.56 -16.18 4.40
C TYR A 88 -17.01 -14.74 4.45
N GLY A 89 -16.74 -14.12 3.29
CA GLY A 89 -16.10 -12.80 3.22
C GLY A 89 -16.88 -11.70 3.94
N ASP A 90 -18.21 -11.75 3.87
CA ASP A 90 -19.10 -10.75 4.51
C ASP A 90 -19.36 -11.04 6.00
N LYS A 91 -18.84 -12.16 6.53
CA LYS A 91 -19.00 -12.58 7.93
C LYS A 91 -17.76 -12.34 8.78
N ALA A 92 -16.65 -11.96 8.16
CA ALA A 92 -15.37 -11.69 8.80
C ALA A 92 -15.27 -10.24 9.30
#